data_AF-A0AB35ANY0-F1
#
_entry.id   AF-A0AB35ANY0-F1
#
_cell.length_a   1.000
_cell.length_b   1.000
_cell.length_c   1.000
_cell.angle_alpha   90.00
_cell.angle_beta   90.00
_cell.angle_gamma   90.00
#
_symmetry.space_group_name_H-M   'P 1'
#
loop_
_entity.id
_entity.type
_entity.pdbx_description
1 polymer ?
#
loop_
_entity_poly.entity_id
_entity_poly.type
_entity_poly.pdbx_seq_one_letter_code
_entity_poly.pdbx_strand_id
1 'polypeptide(L)'
;MRRHYLPYVPTPRGRPPMRWTDTQEPVSCRKCNEHWEGGDPALTIACTGCNAPAHEPCRRSTGGNERVCACRDEAATQLGLLSRCEGLSWDNRHVKPLLLRDAPIASALMCRSVRTGAPVSRFVS
;
A
#
# COMPACT_ATOMS: atom_id res chain seq x y z
N MET A 1 8.53 0.98 -33.37
CA MET A 1 8.16 1.40 -32.00
C MET A 1 7.00 0.55 -31.51
N ARG A 2 7.25 -0.41 -30.61
CA ARG A 2 6.21 -1.33 -30.11
C ARG A 2 5.31 -0.60 -29.10
N ARG A 3 4.06 -0.29 -29.48
CA ARG A 3 3.02 0.18 -28.54
C ARG A 3 2.77 -0.92 -27.52
N HIS A 4 3.20 -0.71 -26.28
CA HIS A 4 2.88 -1.60 -25.17
C HIS A 4 1.40 -1.37 -24.82
N TYR A 5 0.57 -2.38 -25.06
CA TYR A 5 -0.84 -2.36 -24.66
C TYR A 5 -0.87 -2.46 -23.12
N LEU A 6 -1.34 -1.39 -22.46
CA LEU A 6 -1.66 -1.42 -21.04
C LEU A 6 -2.80 -2.43 -20.82
N PRO A 7 -2.69 -3.38 -19.87
CA PRO A 7 -3.83 -4.22 -19.52
C PRO A 7 -4.92 -3.33 -18.94
N TYR A 8 -6.08 -3.33 -19.60
CA TYR A 8 -7.29 -2.66 -19.15
C TYR A 8 -7.70 -3.21 -17.77
N VAL A 9 -7.65 -2.37 -16.73
CA VAL A 9 -8.24 -2.68 -15.43
C VAL A 9 -9.63 -2.02 -15.41
N PRO A 10 -10.74 -2.79 -15.34
CA PRO A 10 -12.07 -2.21 -15.29
C PRO A 10 -12.20 -1.32 -14.06
N THR A 11 -12.50 -0.04 -14.25
CA THR A 11 -12.89 0.87 -13.17
C THR A 11 -14.29 0.49 -12.67
N PRO A 12 -14.47 0.09 -11.40
CA PRO A 12 -15.80 -0.14 -10.86
C PRO A 12 -16.62 1.14 -10.93
N ARG A 13 -17.86 1.05 -11.43
CA ARG A 13 -18.76 2.22 -11.54
C ARG A 13 -19.31 2.60 -10.14
N GLY A 14 -18.83 3.72 -9.61
CA GLY A 14 -19.39 4.48 -8.48
C GLY A 14 -18.71 4.29 -7.11
N ARG A 15 -18.49 5.43 -6.39
CA ARG A 15 -18.02 5.61 -4.97
C ARG A 15 -16.58 5.18 -4.66
N PRO A 16 -16.06 5.51 -3.45
CA PRO A 16 -15.41 6.74 -2.89
C PRO A 16 -14.13 7.16 -3.68
N PRO A 17 -13.24 8.08 -3.22
CA PRO A 17 -12.06 8.42 -4.03
C PRO A 17 -11.20 7.17 -4.27
N MET A 18 -11.20 6.69 -5.52
CA MET A 18 -10.21 5.75 -6.00
C MET A 18 -8.94 6.53 -6.28
N ARG A 19 -7.85 6.07 -5.71
CA ARG A 19 -6.50 6.59 -5.92
C ARG A 19 -5.62 5.49 -6.48
N TRP A 20 -4.45 5.87 -6.94
CA TRP A 20 -3.47 4.97 -7.51
C TRP A 20 -2.20 5.01 -6.68
N THR A 21 -1.58 3.85 -6.51
CA THR A 21 -0.29 3.71 -5.83
C THR A 21 0.56 2.72 -6.59
N ASP A 22 1.88 2.87 -6.55
CA ASP A 22 2.77 1.79 -6.91
C ASP A 22 3.15 1.04 -5.64
N THR A 23 2.73 -0.22 -5.53
CA THR A 23 2.99 -1.02 -4.33
C THR A 23 4.46 -1.41 -4.15
N GLN A 24 5.30 -1.18 -5.16
CA GLN A 24 6.74 -1.42 -5.13
C GLN A 24 7.56 -0.13 -4.99
N GLU A 25 6.90 1.02 -4.86
CA GLU A 25 7.60 2.28 -4.65
C GLU A 25 8.19 2.36 -3.23
N PRO A 26 9.39 2.96 -3.05
CA PRO A 26 10.00 3.11 -1.75
C PRO A 26 9.05 3.72 -0.71
N VAL A 27 9.06 3.16 0.51
CA VAL A 27 8.27 3.66 1.63
C VAL A 27 9.13 3.80 2.88
N SER A 28 8.79 4.77 3.73
CA SER A 28 9.43 4.94 5.04
C SER A 28 8.40 4.93 6.17
N CYS A 29 8.83 4.41 7.32
CA CYS A 29 8.05 4.49 8.54
C CYS A 29 8.08 5.92 9.08
N ARG A 30 6.91 6.56 9.25
CA ARG A 30 6.81 7.92 9.81
C ARG A 30 7.19 8.05 11.29
N LYS A 31 7.53 6.94 11.96
CA LYS A 31 7.82 6.90 13.41
C LYS A 31 9.30 6.65 13.69
N CYS A 32 9.86 5.58 13.14
CA CYS A 32 11.26 5.22 13.33
C CYS A 32 12.16 5.58 12.13
N ASN A 33 11.59 6.12 11.05
CA ASN A 33 12.29 6.46 9.80
C ASN A 33 12.95 5.27 9.07
N GLU A 34 12.66 4.03 9.47
CA GLU A 34 13.05 2.83 8.71
C GLU A 34 12.57 2.95 7.26
N HIS A 35 13.44 2.61 6.30
CA HIS A 35 13.20 2.79 4.88
C HIS A 35 13.24 1.47 4.13
N TRP A 36 12.29 1.29 3.20
CA TRP A 36 12.19 0.08 2.37
C TRP A 36 12.10 0.49 0.90
N GLU A 37 13.18 0.24 0.16
CA GLU A 37 13.30 0.58 -1.27
C GLU A 37 12.34 -0.22 -2.17
N GLY A 38 12.06 -1.47 -1.81
CA GLY A 38 11.18 -2.37 -2.58
C GLY A 38 9.69 -2.19 -2.30
N GLY A 39 9.30 -1.11 -1.61
CA GLY A 39 7.96 -0.90 -1.07
C GLY A 39 7.71 -1.66 0.23
N ASP A 40 6.46 -1.63 0.70
CA ASP A 40 6.09 -2.20 2.00
C ASP A 40 6.30 -3.72 2.01
N PRO A 41 7.21 -4.26 2.86
CA PRO A 41 7.46 -5.69 2.94
C PRO A 41 6.20 -6.51 3.25
N ALA A 42 5.23 -5.95 3.98
CA ALA A 42 3.97 -6.63 4.30
C ALA A 42 3.07 -6.83 3.07
N LEU A 43 3.31 -6.13 1.96
CA LEU A 43 2.58 -6.36 0.71
C LEU A 43 3.04 -7.62 -0.02
N THR A 44 4.22 -8.17 0.28
CA THR A 44 4.71 -9.42 -0.35
C THR A 44 3.91 -10.66 0.07
N ILE A 45 3.14 -10.57 1.14
CA ILE A 45 2.31 -11.65 1.68
C ILE A 45 0.82 -11.40 1.41
N ALA A 46 0.02 -12.44 1.26
CA ALA A 46 -1.45 -12.31 1.20
C ALA A 46 -2.00 -11.86 2.56
N CYS A 47 -3.04 -11.02 2.56
CA CYS A 47 -3.69 -10.56 3.79
C CYS A 47 -4.81 -11.52 4.18
N THR A 48 -4.65 -12.26 5.27
CA THR A 48 -5.67 -13.17 5.80
C THR A 48 -6.90 -12.47 6.36
N GLY A 49 -6.78 -11.21 6.81
CA GLY A 49 -7.92 -10.46 7.38
C GLY A 49 -8.86 -9.84 6.35
N CYS A 50 -8.39 -9.55 5.14
CA CYS A 50 -9.23 -8.96 4.09
C CYS A 50 -9.15 -9.69 2.74
N ASN A 51 -8.48 -10.84 2.69
CA ASN A 51 -8.27 -11.67 1.50
C ASN A 51 -7.63 -10.93 0.30
N ALA A 52 -6.90 -9.85 0.56
CA ALA A 52 -6.13 -9.18 -0.48
C ALA A 52 -4.93 -10.07 -0.88
N PRO A 53 -4.67 -10.32 -2.17
CA PRO A 53 -3.52 -11.10 -2.61
C PRO A 53 -2.21 -10.34 -2.37
N ALA A 54 -1.09 -11.05 -2.50
CA ALA A 54 0.23 -10.43 -2.49
C ALA A 54 0.34 -9.34 -3.58
N HIS A 55 1.10 -8.30 -3.27
CA HIS A 55 1.29 -7.09 -4.07
C HIS A 55 0.02 -6.28 -4.37
N GLU A 56 -1.08 -6.57 -3.66
CA GLU A 56 -2.26 -5.73 -3.69
C GLU A 56 -2.52 -5.02 -2.36
N PRO A 57 -2.99 -3.75 -2.41
CA PRO A 57 -3.45 -3.04 -1.24
C PRO A 57 -4.52 -3.82 -0.47
N CYS A 58 -4.58 -3.61 0.85
CA CYS A 58 -5.63 -4.22 1.66
C CYS A 58 -7.02 -3.74 1.19
N ARG A 59 -8.03 -4.61 1.26
CA ARG A 59 -9.37 -4.35 0.74
C ARG A 59 -10.39 -4.25 1.88
N ARG A 60 -10.58 -3.07 2.44
CA ARG A 60 -11.63 -2.78 3.43
C ARG A 60 -12.86 -2.19 2.74
N SER A 61 -14.05 -2.57 3.19
CA SER A 61 -15.33 -2.11 2.65
C SER A 61 -15.59 -0.61 2.92
N THR A 62 -15.07 -0.09 4.04
CA THR A 62 -15.27 1.30 4.51
C THR A 62 -14.20 2.29 4.02
N GLY A 63 -13.11 1.82 3.40
CA GLY A 63 -11.93 2.62 3.05
C GLY A 63 -10.79 2.48 4.07
N GLY A 64 -9.75 3.32 3.93
CA GLY A 64 -8.52 3.19 4.73
C GLY A 64 -7.53 2.17 4.16
N ASN A 65 -7.64 1.87 2.86
CA ASN A 65 -6.84 0.87 2.16
C ASN A 65 -5.42 1.35 1.84
N GLU A 66 -5.13 2.62 2.09
CA GLU A 66 -3.80 3.22 2.07
C GLU A 66 -2.90 2.73 3.22
N ARG A 67 -3.44 1.97 4.17
CA ARG A 67 -2.71 1.29 5.24
C ARG A 67 -2.94 -0.22 5.20
N VAL A 68 -1.88 -0.98 5.44
CA VAL A 68 -1.99 -2.43 5.61
C VAL A 68 -2.78 -2.81 6.86
N CYS A 69 -3.51 -3.92 6.79
CA CYS A 69 -4.23 -4.49 7.94
C CYS A 69 -3.26 -4.94 9.04
N ALA A 70 -3.71 -4.88 10.29
CA ALA A 70 -2.91 -5.30 11.44
C ALA A 70 -2.45 -6.75 11.32
N CYS A 71 -3.35 -7.66 10.93
CA CYS A 71 -3.02 -9.06 10.70
C CYS A 71 -1.94 -9.28 9.64
N ARG A 72 -1.89 -8.43 8.61
CA ARG A 72 -0.87 -8.53 7.56
C ARG A 72 0.48 -8.06 8.09
N ASP A 73 0.51 -6.94 8.80
CA ASP A 73 1.75 -6.48 9.45
C ASP A 73 2.27 -7.52 10.44
N GLU A 74 1.39 -8.08 11.27
CA GLU A 74 1.76 -9.09 12.25
C GLU A 74 2.31 -10.35 11.59
N ALA A 75 1.69 -10.83 10.51
CA ALA A 75 2.20 -11.96 9.74
C ALA A 75 3.58 -11.65 9.13
N ALA A 76 3.78 -10.43 8.60
CA ALA A 76 5.09 -10.01 8.08
C ALA A 76 6.16 -9.96 9.18
N THR A 77 5.80 -9.53 10.40
CA THR A 77 6.69 -9.59 11.56
C THR A 77 7.01 -11.03 11.97
N GLN A 78 6.01 -11.92 12.01
CA GLN A 78 6.21 -13.34 12.34
C GLN A 78 7.11 -14.05 11.34
N LEU A 79 7.06 -13.65 10.06
CA LEU A 79 7.90 -14.18 8.99
C LEU A 79 9.30 -13.52 8.93
N GLY A 80 9.61 -12.57 9.82
CA GLY A 80 10.89 -11.88 9.85
C GLY A 80 11.09 -10.87 8.71
N LEU A 81 10.03 -10.52 7.97
CA LEU A 81 10.06 -9.49 6.93
C LEU A 81 10.05 -8.07 7.53
N LEU A 82 9.59 -7.94 8.77
CA LEU A 82 9.56 -6.70 9.52
C LEU A 82 10.01 -6.95 10.96
N SER A 83 10.78 -6.01 11.51
CA SER A 83 10.95 -5.88 12.95
C SER A 83 9.73 -5.20 13.58
N ARG A 84 9.70 -5.14 14.92
CA ARG A 84 8.75 -4.28 15.63
C ARG A 84 9.22 -2.83 15.52
N CYS A 85 8.28 -1.90 15.44
CA CYS A 85 8.61 -0.48 15.33
C CYS A 85 9.15 0.07 16.64
N GLU A 86 10.42 0.48 16.65
CA GLU A 86 11.09 1.07 17.82
C GLU A 86 10.63 2.50 18.13
N GLY A 87 9.93 3.16 17.20
CA GLY A 87 9.39 4.52 17.38
C GLY A 87 8.21 4.65 18.36
N LEU A 88 8.00 3.66 19.24
CA LEU A 88 7.03 3.64 20.34
C LEU A 88 5.57 3.93 19.90
N SER A 89 5.03 3.13 18.98
CA SER A 89 3.57 3.07 18.76
C SER A 89 2.93 2.15 19.81
N TRP A 90 1.71 2.48 20.24
CA TRP A 90 0.97 1.66 21.23
C TRP A 90 0.75 0.21 20.76
N ASP A 91 0.75 -0.02 19.45
CA ASP A 91 0.62 -1.33 18.80
C ASP A 91 1.95 -1.89 18.25
N ASN A 92 3.09 -1.22 18.50
CA ASN A 92 4.42 -1.54 17.98
C ASN A 92 4.50 -1.72 16.45
N ARG A 93 3.54 -1.19 15.70
CA ARG A 93 3.50 -1.28 14.23
C ARG A 93 4.15 -0.08 13.56
N HIS A 94 4.77 -0.33 12.41
CA HIS A 94 5.29 0.71 11.54
C HIS A 94 4.16 1.50 10.89
N VAL A 95 4.30 2.83 10.86
CA VAL A 95 3.34 3.72 10.17
C VAL A 95 3.88 4.04 8.77
N LYS A 96 3.51 3.22 7.81
CA LYS A 96 3.97 3.24 6.41
C LYS A 96 2.79 3.40 5.44
N PRO A 97 2.17 4.59 5.34
CA PRO A 97 1.07 4.80 4.42
C PRO A 97 1.55 4.75 2.97
N LEU A 98 0.77 4.10 2.10
CA LEU A 98 1.06 4.04 0.66
C LEU A 98 1.00 5.44 0.04
N LEU A 99 1.89 5.72 -0.92
CA LEU A 99 1.85 6.98 -1.65
C LEU A 99 0.69 6.98 -2.65
N LEU A 100 -0.28 7.86 -2.41
CA LEU A 100 -1.51 7.96 -3.20
C LEU A 100 -1.41 9.05 -4.25
N ARG A 101 -1.89 8.75 -5.46
CA ARG A 101 -1.97 9.66 -6.60
C ARG A 101 -3.39 9.69 -7.19
N ASP A 102 -3.73 10.79 -7.84
CA ASP A 102 -5.04 10.97 -8.47
C ASP A 102 -5.20 10.20 -9.78
N ALA A 103 -4.09 9.94 -10.48
CA ALA A 103 -4.06 9.23 -11.75
C ALA A 103 -3.13 8.01 -11.71
N PRO A 104 -3.36 6.99 -12.56
CA PRO A 104 -2.45 5.85 -12.70
C PRO A 104 -1.05 6.30 -13.10
N ILE A 105 -0.03 5.58 -12.61
CA ILE A 105 1.37 5.83 -12.95
C ILE A 105 1.72 4.94 -14.15
N ALA A 106 1.86 5.54 -15.33
CA ALA A 106 2.10 4.79 -16.57
C ALA A 106 3.42 3.98 -16.56
N SER A 107 4.41 4.43 -15.80
CA SER A 107 5.73 3.80 -15.68
C SER A 107 5.88 2.83 -14.49
N ALA A 108 4.88 2.75 -13.62
CA ALA A 108 4.95 1.90 -12.43
C ALA A 108 4.83 0.42 -12.78
N LEU A 109 5.71 -0.40 -12.21
CA LEU A 109 5.68 -1.85 -12.41
C LEU A 109 4.43 -2.47 -11.77
N MET A 110 3.99 -1.94 -10.63
CA MET A 110 2.83 -2.46 -9.88
C MET A 110 1.86 -1.35 -9.48
N CYS A 111 1.27 -0.67 -10.47
CA CYS A 111 0.23 0.33 -10.23
C CYS A 111 -1.11 -0.33 -9.83
N ARG A 112 -1.62 -0.01 -8.63
CA ARG A 112 -2.86 -0.58 -8.07
C ARG A 112 -3.85 0.51 -7.65
N SER A 113 -5.13 0.23 -7.82
CA SER A 113 -6.21 1.09 -7.33
C SER A 113 -6.41 0.91 -5.82
N VAL A 114 -6.50 2.01 -5.08
CA VAL A 114 -6.74 2.06 -3.64
C VAL A 114 -8.03 2.82 -3.39
N ARG A 115 -8.94 2.21 -2.63
CA ARG A 115 -10.12 2.89 -2.10
C ARG A 115 -9.75 3.59 -0.80
N THR A 116 -9.45 4.88 -0.87
CA THR A 116 -9.01 5.67 0.29
C THR A 116 -10.17 6.38 0.98
N GLY A 117 -10.02 6.62 2.28
CA GLY A 117 -10.83 7.61 3.02
C GLY A 117 -10.07 8.92 3.27
N ALA A 118 -8.78 8.98 2.95
CA ALA A 118 -7.89 10.10 3.22
C ALA A 118 -7.68 11.00 1.99
N PRO A 119 -7.49 12.32 2.19
CA PRO A 119 -7.09 13.24 1.12
C PRO A 119 -5.70 12.91 0.58
N VAL A 120 -5.41 13.31 -0.66
CA VAL A 120 -4.08 13.14 -1.28
C VAL A 120 -3.03 13.87 -0.43
N SER A 121 -1.93 13.19 -0.10
CA SER A 121 -0.77 13.86 0.49
C SER A 121 -0.26 14.87 -0.52
N ARG A 122 -0.33 16.17 -0.21
CA ARG A 122 0.28 17.23 -1.04
C ARG A 122 1.81 17.17 -1.04
N PHE A 123 2.39 16.37 -0.15
CA PHE A 123 3.81 16.12 -0.09
C PHE A 123 4.12 14.88 -0.93
N VAL A 124 4.60 15.14 -2.14
CA VAL A 124 5.54 14.27 -2.85
C VAL A 124 6.90 14.74 -2.35
N SER A 125 7.63 13.88 -1.64
CA SER A 125 9.04 14.10 -1.31
C SER A 125 9.87 13.23 -2.24
#